data_AF-A0A5P0YZY4-F1
#
_entry.id   AF-A0A5P0YZY4-F1
#
_cell.length_a   1.000
_cell.length_b   1.000
_cell.length_c   1.000
_cell.angle_alpha   90.00
_cell.angle_beta   90.00
_cell.angle_gamma   90.00
#
_symmetry.space_group_name_H-M   'P 1'
#
loop_
_entity.id
_entity.type
_entity.pdbx_description
1 polymer ?
#
loop_
_entity_poly.entity_id
_entity_poly.type
_entity_poly.pdbx_seq_one_letter_code
_entity_poly.pdbx_strand_id
1 'polypeptide(L)'
;MAADQASADRHAEPGTGPRPTPPPWLLMYHSVSDCRDDPYRVTVTPARLDRQLGWLRRRGLTGVGVGALLRARAAGYGDGLVGLTFDDGYADFLENALPVLRRHECTATVFVLPGLLGKDNSWDPLGPRKPLLTAEGIRAVARAGMEIGSHGLRHENLTEAATADDEVLRRETAYSRQLLRDITGRAPEGYCYPYGAVDARAVDAVRRAGYSYACAIDAGDLTGPHALPRAHVDEKDTAPRLRLKQLLHPLRRRGLTEEPVLPNATWEAGR
;
A
#
# COMPACT_ATOMS: atom_id res chain seq x y z
N MET A 1 14.37 35.78 61.56
CA MET A 1 15.73 35.48 61.08
C MET A 1 15.70 34.03 60.64
N ALA A 2 15.23 33.75 59.42
CA ALA A 2 16.00 33.70 58.17
C ALA A 2 16.79 32.39 58.03
N ALA A 3 16.25 31.48 57.22
CA ALA A 3 16.91 30.40 56.46
C ALA A 3 15.79 29.53 55.86
N ASP A 4 15.77 29.07 54.62
CA ASP A 4 16.56 29.30 53.41
C ASP A 4 15.74 28.55 52.32
N GLN A 5 15.32 29.24 51.26
CA GLN A 5 14.56 28.63 50.17
C GLN A 5 15.53 28.31 49.04
N ALA A 6 16.09 27.10 49.05
CA ALA A 6 16.79 26.56 47.90
C ALA A 6 15.80 25.82 46.99
N SER A 7 15.47 26.50 45.88
CA SER A 7 14.80 25.94 44.70
C SER A 7 15.60 24.75 44.15
N ALA A 8 14.99 23.56 44.14
CA ALA A 8 15.50 22.44 43.36
C ALA A 8 14.79 22.43 42.00
N ASP A 9 15.44 23.05 41.01
CA ASP A 9 15.16 22.84 39.59
C ASP A 9 15.30 21.36 39.27
N ARG A 10 14.15 20.67 39.12
CA ARG A 10 14.12 19.34 38.51
C ARG A 10 14.11 19.55 37.01
N HIS A 11 15.28 19.47 36.41
CA HIS A 11 15.41 19.25 34.97
C HIS A 11 14.58 18.04 34.57
N ALA A 12 13.53 18.28 33.78
CA ALA A 12 12.80 17.22 33.09
C ALA A 12 13.74 16.59 32.06
N GLU A 13 14.03 15.30 32.23
CA GLU A 13 14.71 14.46 31.24
C GLU A 13 13.99 14.57 29.88
N PRO A 14 14.71 14.73 28.76
CA PRO A 14 14.10 14.80 27.44
C PRO A 14 13.51 13.44 27.04
N GLY A 15 12.19 13.34 27.13
CA GLY A 15 11.28 12.56 26.27
C GLY A 15 11.72 11.17 25.85
N THR A 16 11.32 10.15 26.61
CA THR A 16 11.19 8.77 26.15
C THR A 16 10.00 8.62 25.19
N GLY A 17 10.11 9.20 24.00
CA GLY A 17 9.19 8.88 22.90
C GLY A 17 9.30 7.40 22.49
N PRO A 18 8.23 6.79 21.93
CA PRO A 18 8.29 5.42 21.45
C PRO A 18 9.42 5.27 20.42
N ARG A 19 10.25 4.21 20.58
CA ARG A 19 11.31 3.91 19.61
C ARG A 19 10.67 3.58 18.26
N PRO A 20 11.21 4.11 17.14
CA PRO A 20 10.69 3.81 15.82
C PRO A 20 10.69 2.31 15.55
N THR A 21 9.56 1.75 15.14
CA THR A 21 9.50 0.35 14.70
C THR A 21 9.99 0.25 13.26
N PRO A 22 10.68 -0.84 12.86
CA PRO A 22 11.07 -1.02 11.47
C PRO A 22 9.80 -1.06 10.60
N PRO A 23 9.78 -0.36 9.45
CA PRO A 23 8.57 -0.29 8.64
C PRO A 23 8.18 -1.68 8.14
N PRO A 24 6.86 -1.96 7.96
CA PRO A 24 6.42 -3.23 7.39
C PRO A 24 7.06 -3.45 6.02
N TRP A 25 7.38 -4.70 5.70
CA TRP A 25 7.88 -5.04 4.36
C TRP A 25 6.72 -5.19 3.40
N LEU A 26 6.55 -4.20 2.53
CA LEU A 26 5.49 -4.12 1.54
C LEU A 26 6.07 -4.31 0.14
N LEU A 27 5.54 -5.26 -0.62
CA LEU A 27 5.92 -5.55 -2.00
C LEU A 27 4.92 -4.94 -2.96
N MET A 28 5.43 -4.15 -3.91
CA MET A 28 4.65 -3.41 -4.89
C MET A 28 4.73 -4.08 -6.26
N TYR A 29 3.61 -4.69 -6.65
CA TYR A 29 3.33 -5.25 -7.97
C TYR A 29 2.33 -4.35 -8.72
N HIS A 30 2.17 -4.56 -10.03
CA HIS A 30 1.17 -3.85 -10.83
C HIS A 30 0.45 -4.86 -11.75
N SER A 31 0.96 -5.10 -12.96
CA SER A 31 0.36 -6.02 -13.95
C SER A 31 0.97 -7.42 -13.84
N VAL A 32 0.13 -8.45 -14.02
CA VAL A 32 0.56 -9.84 -14.14
C VAL A 32 0.15 -10.39 -15.49
N SER A 33 1.08 -10.44 -16.43
CA SER A 33 0.82 -10.90 -17.80
C SER A 33 2.10 -11.29 -18.53
N ASP A 34 1.96 -12.08 -19.59
CA ASP A 34 3.07 -12.41 -20.50
C ASP A 34 3.30 -11.25 -21.48
N CYS A 35 3.88 -10.16 -20.98
CA CYS A 35 4.24 -9.00 -21.78
C CYS A 35 5.75 -8.85 -21.89
N ARG A 36 6.25 -8.77 -23.14
CA ARG A 36 7.69 -8.58 -23.41
C ARG A 36 8.10 -7.11 -23.46
N ASP A 37 7.16 -6.22 -23.77
CA ASP A 37 7.38 -4.78 -23.86
C ASP A 37 6.87 -4.11 -22.58
N ASP A 38 7.79 -3.78 -21.68
CA ASP A 38 7.50 -3.24 -20.35
C ASP A 38 8.51 -2.14 -19.99
N PRO A 39 8.45 -0.97 -20.65
CA PRO A 39 9.41 0.11 -20.46
C PRO A 39 9.39 0.68 -19.03
N TYR A 40 8.26 0.57 -18.34
CA TYR A 40 8.06 1.05 -16.97
C TYR A 40 8.41 -0.01 -15.91
N ARG A 41 8.71 -1.25 -16.31
CA ARG A 41 9.04 -2.38 -15.42
C ARG A 41 7.93 -2.71 -14.42
N VAL A 42 6.68 -2.56 -14.84
CA VAL A 42 5.48 -2.76 -14.00
C VAL A 42 4.80 -4.10 -14.28
N THR A 43 5.34 -4.95 -15.16
CA THR A 43 4.75 -6.25 -15.49
C THR A 43 5.63 -7.39 -14.97
N VAL A 44 4.98 -8.37 -14.33
CA VAL A 44 5.57 -9.68 -14.03
C VAL A 44 4.80 -10.78 -14.75
N THR A 45 5.48 -11.83 -15.18
CA THR A 45 4.79 -13.02 -15.71
C THR A 45 4.11 -13.81 -14.57
N PRO A 46 3.03 -14.57 -14.82
CA PRO A 46 2.44 -15.44 -13.81
C PRO A 46 3.44 -16.44 -13.21
N ALA A 47 4.34 -16.97 -14.06
CA ALA A 47 5.41 -17.88 -13.64
C ALA A 47 6.45 -17.18 -12.75
N ARG A 48 6.74 -15.89 -12.99
CA ARG A 48 7.61 -15.10 -12.12
C ARG A 48 6.97 -14.89 -10.76
N LEU A 49 5.72 -14.43 -10.74
CA LEU A 49 4.97 -14.22 -9.51
C LEU A 49 4.94 -15.53 -8.69
N ASP A 50 4.66 -16.66 -9.32
CA ASP A 50 4.64 -17.98 -8.67
C ASP A 50 5.99 -18.32 -8.00
N ARG A 51 7.12 -18.09 -8.69
CA ARG A 51 8.46 -18.29 -8.11
C ARG A 51 8.76 -17.36 -6.95
N GLN A 52 8.30 -16.11 -7.02
CA GLN A 52 8.51 -15.10 -5.98
C GLN A 52 7.70 -15.43 -4.72
N LEU A 53 6.41 -15.76 -4.87
CA LEU A 53 5.57 -16.19 -3.74
C LEU A 53 6.04 -17.54 -3.16
N GLY A 54 6.44 -18.49 -4.00
CA GLY A 54 7.02 -19.75 -3.55
C GLY A 54 8.34 -19.53 -2.78
N TRP A 55 9.13 -18.51 -3.13
CA TRP A 55 10.30 -18.12 -2.36
C TRP A 55 9.94 -17.53 -0.99
N LEU A 56 8.89 -16.72 -0.88
CA LEU A 56 8.38 -16.25 0.41
C LEU A 56 7.96 -17.44 1.29
N ARG A 57 7.11 -18.32 0.75
CA ARG A 57 6.59 -19.49 1.47
C ARG A 57 7.69 -20.39 2.03
N ARG A 58 8.73 -20.69 1.25
CA ARG A 58 9.89 -21.50 1.70
C ARG A 58 10.68 -20.87 2.85
N ARG A 59 10.43 -19.60 3.17
CA ARG A 59 11.08 -18.87 4.26
C ARG A 59 10.16 -18.61 5.44
N GLY A 60 8.99 -19.25 5.46
CA GLY A 60 7.96 -18.99 6.47
C GLY A 60 7.32 -17.62 6.34
N LEU A 61 7.42 -16.99 5.16
CA LEU A 61 6.78 -15.71 4.88
C LEU A 61 5.46 -15.92 4.15
N THR A 62 4.41 -15.24 4.61
CA THR A 62 3.06 -15.30 4.02
C THR A 62 2.63 -13.93 3.53
N GLY A 63 2.16 -13.87 2.29
CA GLY A 63 1.66 -12.64 1.68
C GLY A 63 0.23 -12.31 2.13
N VAL A 64 0.01 -11.10 2.61
CA VAL A 64 -1.30 -10.61 3.06
C VAL A 64 -1.58 -9.20 2.55
N GLY A 65 -2.85 -8.78 2.55
CA GLY A 65 -3.22 -7.38 2.36
C GLY A 65 -2.62 -6.46 3.43
N VAL A 66 -2.38 -5.19 3.10
CA VAL A 66 -1.73 -4.20 3.97
C VAL A 66 -2.55 -3.95 5.23
N GLY A 67 -3.87 -3.78 5.13
CA GLY A 67 -4.71 -3.59 6.33
C GLY A 67 -4.62 -4.78 7.29
N ALA A 68 -4.57 -6.01 6.76
CA ALA A 68 -4.40 -7.21 7.56
C ALA A 68 -3.01 -7.29 8.22
N LEU A 69 -1.95 -6.95 7.48
CA LEU A 69 -0.58 -6.87 8.00
C LEU A 69 -0.49 -5.88 9.16
N LEU A 70 -1.03 -4.67 8.98
CA LEU A 70 -0.95 -3.62 9.98
C LEU A 70 -1.73 -4.01 11.25
N ARG A 71 -2.93 -4.60 11.12
CA ARG A 71 -3.68 -5.16 12.27
C ARG A 71 -2.88 -6.24 13.00
N ALA A 72 -2.27 -7.18 12.27
CA ALA A 72 -1.48 -8.26 12.86
C ALA A 72 -0.23 -7.73 13.60
N ARG A 73 0.44 -6.71 13.05
CA ARG A 73 1.56 -6.04 13.71
C ARG A 73 1.14 -5.33 14.99
N ALA A 74 0.05 -4.56 14.95
CA ALA A 74 -0.48 -3.87 16.13
C ALA A 74 -0.86 -4.86 17.25
N ALA A 75 -1.28 -6.08 16.89
CA ALA A 75 -1.61 -7.14 17.83
C ALA A 75 -0.42 -8.07 18.20
N GLY A 76 0.80 -7.78 17.73
CA GLY A 76 2.02 -8.48 18.14
C GLY A 76 2.32 -9.81 17.44
N TYR A 77 1.62 -10.14 16.35
CA TYR A 77 1.83 -11.39 15.59
C TYR A 77 2.07 -11.16 14.09
N GLY A 78 2.56 -9.98 13.72
CA GLY A 78 2.90 -9.65 12.33
C GLY A 78 4.18 -10.31 11.80
N ASP A 79 4.90 -11.04 12.66
CA ASP A 79 6.11 -11.77 12.26
C ASP A 79 5.80 -12.83 11.21
N GLY A 80 6.61 -12.88 10.16
CA GLY A 80 6.37 -13.78 9.02
C GLY A 80 5.32 -13.28 8.03
N LEU A 81 4.68 -12.13 8.24
CA LEU A 81 3.76 -11.54 7.27
C LEU A 81 4.45 -10.51 6.38
N VAL A 82 4.04 -10.48 5.11
CA VAL A 82 4.54 -9.56 4.08
C VAL A 82 3.35 -8.93 3.38
N GLY A 83 3.35 -7.61 3.22
CA GLY A 83 2.26 -6.91 2.56
C GLY A 83 2.40 -7.06 1.05
N LEU A 84 1.39 -7.61 0.39
CA LEU A 84 1.33 -7.68 -1.07
C LEU A 84 0.38 -6.60 -1.60
N THR A 85 0.89 -5.78 -2.51
CA THR A 85 0.12 -4.71 -3.14
C THR A 85 0.17 -4.83 -4.65
N PHE A 86 -0.97 -4.64 -5.32
CA PHE A 86 -1.11 -4.58 -6.77
C PHE A 86 -1.76 -3.24 -7.13
N ASP A 87 -1.01 -2.40 -7.84
CA ASP A 87 -1.43 -1.04 -8.18
C ASP A 87 -2.18 -0.99 -9.53
N ASP A 88 -2.75 0.17 -9.83
CA ASP A 88 -3.51 0.54 -11.04
C ASP A 88 -4.84 -0.18 -11.29
N GLY A 89 -5.03 -1.37 -10.72
CA GLY A 89 -6.23 -2.15 -10.92
C GLY A 89 -6.33 -2.74 -12.33
N TYR A 90 -5.22 -3.25 -12.87
CA TYR A 90 -5.22 -3.99 -14.14
C TYR A 90 -6.18 -5.18 -14.10
N ALA A 91 -6.94 -5.37 -15.19
CA ALA A 91 -7.92 -6.46 -15.29
C ALA A 91 -7.25 -7.85 -15.27
N ASP A 92 -5.99 -7.93 -15.71
CA ASP A 92 -5.19 -9.16 -15.69
C ASP A 92 -4.98 -9.71 -14.26
N PHE A 93 -5.21 -8.92 -13.20
CA PHE A 93 -5.16 -9.39 -11.83
C PHE A 93 -6.08 -10.60 -11.61
N LEU A 94 -7.32 -10.55 -12.10
CA LEU A 94 -8.31 -11.61 -11.90
C LEU A 94 -7.93 -12.90 -12.62
N GLU A 95 -7.40 -12.77 -13.84
CA GLU A 95 -7.10 -13.90 -14.72
C GLU A 95 -5.77 -14.56 -14.36
N ASN A 96 -4.77 -13.75 -14.00
CA ASN A 96 -3.39 -14.18 -13.90
C ASN A 96 -2.83 -14.12 -12.48
N ALA A 97 -3.08 -13.04 -11.72
CA ALA A 97 -2.51 -12.88 -10.38
C ALA A 97 -3.27 -13.70 -9.33
N LEU A 98 -4.60 -13.59 -9.32
CA LEU A 98 -5.48 -14.19 -8.33
C LEU A 98 -5.33 -15.72 -8.23
N PRO A 99 -5.26 -16.49 -9.33
CA PRO A 99 -5.01 -17.93 -9.25
C PRO A 99 -3.65 -18.27 -8.63
N VAL A 100 -2.61 -17.48 -8.91
CA VAL A 100 -1.27 -17.67 -8.34
C VAL A 100 -1.30 -17.39 -6.83
N LEU A 101 -1.90 -16.27 -6.42
CA LEU A 101 -2.05 -15.92 -5.00
C LEU A 101 -2.76 -17.03 -4.21
N ARG A 102 -3.84 -17.59 -4.76
CA ARG A 102 -4.58 -18.70 -4.13
C ARG A 102 -3.73 -19.96 -3.93
N ARG A 103 -2.91 -20.35 -4.91
CA ARG A 103 -2.01 -21.51 -4.78
C ARG A 103 -0.98 -21.35 -3.66
N HIS A 104 -0.60 -20.12 -3.35
CA HIS A 104 0.34 -19.78 -2.28
C HIS A 104 -0.37 -19.33 -1.00
N GLU A 105 -1.69 -19.50 -0.89
CA GLU A 105 -2.48 -19.14 0.30
C GLU A 105 -2.30 -17.67 0.71
N CYS A 106 -2.05 -16.81 -0.29
CA CYS A 106 -1.80 -15.38 -0.09
C CYS A 106 -3.07 -14.55 -0.33
N THR A 107 -3.17 -13.45 0.41
CA THR A 107 -4.07 -12.33 0.10
C THR A 107 -3.24 -11.09 -0.29
N ALA A 108 -3.89 -10.08 -0.83
CA ALA A 108 -3.24 -8.84 -1.25
C ALA A 108 -4.20 -7.65 -1.16
N THR A 109 -3.64 -6.44 -1.19
CA THR A 109 -4.38 -5.20 -1.46
C THR A 109 -4.28 -4.89 -2.94
N VAL A 110 -5.42 -4.65 -3.58
CA VAL A 110 -5.50 -4.15 -4.96
C VAL A 110 -5.93 -2.69 -4.92
N PHE A 111 -5.03 -1.79 -5.28
CA PHE A 111 -5.32 -0.36 -5.36
C PHE A 111 -5.89 -0.04 -6.75
N VAL A 112 -7.10 0.49 -6.79
CA VAL A 112 -7.88 0.67 -8.03
C VAL A 112 -8.29 2.12 -8.26
N LEU A 113 -8.64 2.42 -9.52
CA LEU A 113 -8.98 3.75 -10.01
C LEU A 113 -10.47 3.82 -10.40
N PRO A 114 -11.40 4.18 -9.48
CA PRO A 114 -12.83 4.24 -9.77
C PRO A 114 -13.23 5.27 -10.84
N GLY A 115 -12.35 6.21 -11.22
CA GLY A 115 -12.60 7.14 -12.31
C GLY A 115 -12.27 6.57 -13.71
N LEU A 116 -11.61 5.41 -13.78
CA LEU A 116 -11.12 4.78 -15.01
C LEU A 116 -11.62 3.34 -15.18
N LEU A 117 -12.77 3.00 -14.60
CA LEU A 117 -13.36 1.66 -14.67
C LEU A 117 -13.51 1.18 -16.12
N GLY A 118 -12.94 0.01 -16.43
CA GLY A 118 -12.99 -0.60 -17.76
C GLY A 118 -12.26 0.16 -18.86
N LYS A 119 -11.50 1.21 -18.54
CA LYS A 119 -10.62 1.92 -19.48
C LYS A 119 -9.26 1.25 -19.53
N ASP A 120 -8.20 2.00 -19.85
CA ASP A 120 -6.83 1.53 -19.93
C ASP A 120 -5.84 2.47 -19.20
N ASN A 121 -4.59 2.05 -19.15
CA ASN A 121 -3.45 2.78 -18.58
C ASN A 121 -2.94 3.93 -19.45
N SER A 122 -3.82 4.80 -19.94
CA SER A 122 -3.47 5.89 -20.88
C SER A 122 -2.37 6.85 -20.39
N TRP A 123 -2.11 6.89 -19.08
CA TRP A 123 -1.04 7.67 -18.46
C TRP A 123 0.38 7.15 -18.77
N ASP A 124 0.51 5.91 -19.26
CA ASP A 124 1.77 5.27 -19.61
C ASP A 124 1.94 5.18 -21.13
N PRO A 125 2.24 6.28 -21.85
CA PRO A 125 2.14 6.36 -23.31
C PRO A 125 3.08 5.39 -24.06
N LEU A 126 4.23 5.05 -23.48
CA LEU A 126 5.23 4.20 -24.11
C LEU A 126 4.96 2.70 -23.94
N GLY A 127 4.07 2.32 -23.01
CA GLY A 127 3.77 0.95 -22.69
C GLY A 127 2.59 0.39 -23.49
N PRO A 128 2.40 -0.93 -23.47
CA PRO A 128 1.21 -1.57 -24.03
C PRO A 128 -0.07 -1.07 -23.32
N ARG A 129 -1.15 -0.89 -24.09
CA ARG A 129 -2.48 -0.62 -23.54
C ARG A 129 -2.97 -1.85 -22.80
N LYS A 130 -3.24 -1.71 -21.50
CA LYS A 130 -3.75 -2.77 -20.64
C LYS A 130 -5.10 -2.33 -20.05
N PRO A 131 -6.16 -3.15 -20.17
CA PRO A 131 -7.45 -2.82 -19.62
C PRO A 131 -7.43 -2.80 -18.08
N LEU A 132 -8.20 -1.89 -17.50
CA LEU A 132 -8.42 -1.77 -16.06
C LEU A 132 -9.71 -2.49 -15.64
N LEU A 133 -9.80 -2.85 -14.36
CA LEU A 133 -10.96 -3.50 -13.79
C LEU A 133 -12.23 -2.65 -13.99
N THR A 134 -13.33 -3.32 -14.32
CA THR A 134 -14.68 -2.73 -14.25
C THR A 134 -15.18 -2.71 -12.81
N ALA A 135 -16.32 -2.07 -12.54
CA ALA A 135 -16.96 -2.15 -11.23
C ALA A 135 -17.22 -3.61 -10.80
N GLU A 136 -17.65 -4.47 -11.73
CA GLU A 136 -17.86 -5.89 -11.44
C GLU A 136 -16.54 -6.63 -11.20
N GLY A 137 -15.48 -6.28 -11.92
CA GLY A 137 -14.13 -6.77 -11.65
C GLY A 137 -13.66 -6.45 -10.23
N ILE A 138 -13.86 -5.21 -9.78
CA ILE A 138 -13.53 -4.79 -8.40
C ILE A 138 -14.34 -5.62 -7.37
N ARG A 139 -15.65 -5.83 -7.61
CA ARG A 139 -16.46 -6.70 -6.73
C ARG A 139 -15.99 -8.15 -6.75
N ALA A 140 -15.53 -8.66 -7.89
CA ALA A 140 -14.98 -10.00 -8.00
C ALA A 140 -13.68 -10.14 -7.19
N VAL A 141 -12.78 -9.14 -7.25
CA VAL A 141 -11.57 -9.08 -6.42
C VAL A 141 -11.92 -9.09 -4.93
N ALA A 142 -12.88 -8.26 -4.50
CA ALA A 142 -13.33 -8.21 -3.11
C ALA A 142 -13.94 -9.55 -2.64
N ARG A 143 -14.84 -10.15 -3.44
CA ARG A 143 -15.44 -11.47 -3.16
C ARG A 143 -14.41 -12.59 -3.09
N ALA A 144 -13.28 -12.43 -3.78
CA ALA A 144 -12.19 -13.39 -3.75
C ALA A 144 -11.31 -13.30 -2.48
N GLY A 145 -11.64 -12.39 -1.54
CA GLY A 145 -10.93 -12.23 -0.27
C GLY A 145 -9.76 -11.25 -0.31
N MET A 146 -9.64 -10.48 -1.39
CA MET A 146 -8.61 -9.44 -1.52
C MET A 146 -9.11 -8.11 -0.95
N GLU A 147 -8.18 -7.34 -0.38
CA GLU A 147 -8.48 -5.99 0.09
C GLU A 147 -8.55 -5.03 -1.11
N ILE A 148 -9.56 -4.16 -1.13
CA ILE A 148 -9.67 -3.08 -2.11
C ILE A 148 -9.15 -1.78 -1.47
N GLY A 149 -8.17 -1.15 -2.10
CA GLY A 149 -7.67 0.18 -1.77
C GLY A 149 -7.92 1.18 -2.90
N SER A 150 -7.75 2.47 -2.62
CA SER A 150 -7.82 3.52 -3.64
C SER A 150 -6.43 3.85 -4.20
N HIS A 151 -6.30 3.97 -5.52
CA HIS A 151 -5.12 4.54 -6.17
C HIS A 151 -5.37 5.97 -6.68
N GLY A 152 -6.24 6.71 -6.01
CA GLY A 152 -6.79 7.96 -6.56
C GLY A 152 -8.07 7.73 -7.36
N LEU A 153 -8.51 8.75 -8.09
CA LEU A 153 -9.63 8.69 -9.02
C LEU A 153 -9.14 8.47 -10.46
N ARG A 154 -8.12 9.21 -10.90
CA ARG A 154 -7.66 9.22 -12.31
C ARG A 154 -6.15 9.04 -12.51
N HIS A 155 -5.44 8.62 -11.47
CA HIS A 155 -3.98 8.43 -11.48
C HIS A 155 -3.22 9.77 -11.58
N GLU A 156 -3.72 10.81 -10.92
CA GLU A 156 -3.09 12.13 -10.90
C GLU A 156 -1.88 12.16 -9.96
N ASN A 157 -0.79 12.81 -10.37
CA ASN A 157 0.32 13.12 -9.49
C ASN A 157 -0.10 14.24 -8.53
N LEU A 158 -0.34 13.95 -7.26
CA LEU A 158 -0.87 14.95 -6.33
C LEU A 158 0.12 16.06 -5.95
N THR A 159 1.41 15.92 -6.27
CA THR A 159 2.47 16.88 -5.93
C THR A 159 2.74 17.92 -7.02
N GLU A 160 2.22 17.68 -8.23
CA GLU A 160 2.43 18.60 -9.35
C GLU A 160 1.58 19.87 -9.19
N ALA A 161 2.14 21.01 -9.62
CA ALA A 161 1.46 22.29 -9.48
C ALA A 161 0.13 22.34 -10.25
N ALA A 162 0.03 21.65 -11.38
CA ALA A 162 -1.17 21.61 -12.21
C ALA A 162 -2.35 20.86 -11.55
N THR A 163 -2.05 19.96 -10.62
CA THR A 163 -3.00 19.12 -9.88
C THR A 163 -3.06 19.53 -8.40
N ALA A 164 -2.40 20.64 -8.04
CA ALA A 164 -2.31 21.13 -6.67
C ALA A 164 -3.59 21.83 -6.16
N ASP A 165 -4.62 21.94 -7.01
CA ASP A 165 -5.94 22.47 -6.67
C ASP A 165 -6.65 21.60 -5.61
N ASP A 166 -7.27 22.25 -4.63
CA ASP A 166 -8.02 21.62 -3.54
C ASP A 166 -9.16 20.76 -4.08
N GLU A 167 -9.80 21.16 -5.19
CA GLU A 167 -10.85 20.36 -5.81
C GLU A 167 -10.29 19.08 -6.44
N VAL A 168 -9.11 19.13 -7.06
CA VAL A 168 -8.43 17.95 -7.59
C VAL A 168 -8.06 17.01 -6.45
N LEU A 169 -7.44 17.52 -5.38
CA LEU A 169 -7.14 16.74 -4.18
C LEU A 169 -8.39 16.07 -3.60
N ARG A 170 -9.48 16.81 -3.44
CA ARG A 170 -10.74 16.28 -2.89
C ARG A 170 -11.31 15.17 -3.78
N ARG A 171 -11.22 15.31 -5.09
CA ARG A 171 -11.68 14.30 -6.05
C ARG A 171 -10.81 13.04 -6.02
N GLU A 172 -9.49 13.21 -6.03
CA GLU A 172 -8.55 12.09 -6.00
C GLU A 172 -8.54 11.37 -4.65
N THR A 173 -8.88 12.04 -3.54
CA THR A 173 -8.87 11.44 -2.20
C THR A 173 -10.27 11.05 -1.68
N ALA A 174 -11.12 12.02 -1.36
CA ALA A 174 -12.40 11.77 -0.70
C ALA A 174 -13.45 11.19 -1.67
N TYR A 175 -13.52 11.70 -2.89
CA TYR A 175 -14.51 11.22 -3.87
C TYR A 175 -14.17 9.82 -4.40
N SER A 176 -12.89 9.52 -4.66
CA SER A 176 -12.45 8.16 -5.01
C SER A 176 -12.82 7.15 -3.92
N ARG A 177 -12.66 7.52 -2.64
CA ARG A 177 -13.07 6.71 -1.48
C ARG A 177 -14.56 6.42 -1.48
N GLN A 178 -15.37 7.45 -1.74
CA GLN A 178 -16.82 7.34 -1.80
C GLN A 178 -17.27 6.41 -2.93
N LEU A 179 -16.73 6.57 -4.15
CA LEU A 179 -17.09 5.70 -5.27
C LEU A 179 -16.74 4.23 -5.01
N LEU A 180 -15.61 3.96 -4.36
CA LEU A 180 -15.24 2.59 -3.99
C LEU A 180 -16.15 2.02 -2.90
N ARG A 181 -16.62 2.85 -1.96
CA ARG A 181 -17.67 2.46 -1.02
C ARG A 181 -18.95 2.07 -1.75
N ASP A 182 -19.37 2.85 -2.74
CA ASP A 182 -20.59 2.59 -3.50
C ASP A 182 -20.48 1.30 -4.34
N ILE A 183 -19.28 0.99 -4.86
CA ILE A 183 -19.03 -0.23 -5.63
C ILE A 183 -18.98 -1.49 -4.75
N THR A 184 -18.27 -1.42 -3.62
CA THR A 184 -17.92 -2.59 -2.79
C THR A 184 -18.80 -2.76 -1.55
N GLY A 185 -19.60 -1.75 -1.20
CA GLY A 185 -20.35 -1.68 0.05
C GLY A 185 -19.52 -1.28 1.27
N ARG A 186 -18.19 -1.14 1.15
CA ARG A 186 -17.28 -0.79 2.24
C ARG A 186 -16.32 0.31 1.81
N ALA A 187 -16.14 1.32 2.65
CA ALA A 187 -15.14 2.33 2.35
C ALA A 187 -13.74 1.72 2.44
N PRO A 188 -12.85 1.94 1.45
CA PRO A 188 -11.50 1.42 1.51
C PRO A 188 -10.73 2.05 2.69
N GLU A 189 -9.90 1.24 3.34
CA GLU A 189 -9.02 1.65 4.43
C GLU A 189 -7.71 2.24 3.90
N GLY A 190 -7.20 1.70 2.78
CA GLY A 190 -5.93 2.06 2.19
C GLY A 190 -6.01 3.01 1.01
N TYR A 191 -5.04 3.92 0.94
CA TYR A 191 -4.73 4.73 -0.24
C TYR A 191 -3.33 4.40 -0.79
N CYS A 192 -3.10 4.61 -2.08
CA CYS A 192 -1.79 4.49 -2.69
C CYS A 192 -1.56 5.70 -3.59
N TYR A 193 -0.44 6.41 -3.41
CA TYR A 193 -0.13 7.61 -4.21
C TYR A 193 0.34 7.21 -5.62
N PRO A 194 -0.29 7.70 -6.70
CA PRO A 194 0.24 7.55 -8.05
C PRO A 194 1.70 7.99 -8.13
N TYR A 195 2.52 7.23 -8.85
CA TYR A 195 3.98 7.43 -8.97
C TYR A 195 4.77 7.37 -7.64
N GLY A 196 4.11 7.07 -6.52
CA GLY A 196 4.69 7.20 -5.17
C GLY A 196 4.98 8.64 -4.76
N ALA A 197 4.47 9.64 -5.49
CA ALA A 197 4.74 11.05 -5.25
C ALA A 197 3.94 11.55 -4.04
N VAL A 198 4.65 12.15 -3.07
CA VAL A 198 4.05 12.56 -1.80
C VAL A 198 4.63 13.91 -1.33
N ASP A 199 3.74 14.79 -0.88
CA ASP A 199 4.06 16.01 -0.14
C ASP A 199 3.17 16.11 1.11
N ALA A 200 3.44 17.06 2.00
CA ALA A 200 2.68 17.20 3.25
C ALA A 200 1.18 17.48 3.02
N ARG A 201 0.84 18.17 1.93
CA ARG A 201 -0.54 18.52 1.56
C ARG A 201 -1.31 17.28 1.10
N ALA A 202 -0.71 16.44 0.27
CA ALA A 202 -1.27 15.17 -0.17
C ALA A 202 -1.49 14.22 1.01
N VAL A 203 -0.54 14.13 1.94
CA VAL A 203 -0.69 13.35 3.18
C VAL A 203 -1.88 13.84 4.00
N ASP A 204 -2.00 15.16 4.20
CA ASP A 204 -3.11 15.73 4.97
C ASP A 204 -4.46 15.49 4.28
N ALA A 205 -4.54 15.63 2.96
CA ALA A 205 -5.74 15.36 2.18
C ALA A 205 -6.20 13.89 2.30
N VAL A 206 -5.27 12.94 2.16
CA VAL A 206 -5.56 11.50 2.33
C VAL A 206 -6.02 11.19 3.76
N ARG A 207 -5.36 11.77 4.76
CA ARG A 207 -5.76 11.61 6.17
C ARG A 207 -7.16 12.16 6.42
N ARG A 208 -7.48 13.37 5.94
CA ARG A 208 -8.80 14.01 6.10
C ARG A 208 -9.90 13.28 5.34
N ALA A 209 -9.59 12.65 4.21
CA ALA A 209 -10.52 11.79 3.47
C ALA A 209 -10.93 10.53 4.26
N GLY A 210 -10.24 10.22 5.37
CA GLY A 210 -10.58 9.13 6.27
C GLY A 210 -9.97 7.78 5.88
N TYR A 211 -8.87 7.79 5.13
CA TYR A 211 -8.04 6.59 4.95
C TYR A 211 -7.26 6.30 6.24
N SER A 212 -7.15 5.02 6.59
CA SER A 212 -6.47 4.56 7.80
C SER A 212 -4.96 4.43 7.58
N TYR A 213 -4.55 4.13 6.35
CA TYR A 213 -3.16 4.07 5.95
C TYR A 213 -3.01 4.52 4.49
N ALA A 214 -1.79 4.85 4.08
CA ALA A 214 -1.48 5.05 2.68
C ALA A 214 -0.06 4.62 2.31
N CYS A 215 0.14 4.25 1.05
CA CYS A 215 1.39 3.71 0.54
C CYS A 215 2.06 4.66 -0.45
N ALA A 216 3.36 4.90 -0.25
CA ALA A 216 4.26 5.59 -1.18
C ALA A 216 5.36 4.61 -1.65
N ILE A 217 6.30 5.07 -2.49
CA ILE A 217 7.52 4.30 -2.80
C ILE A 217 8.58 4.58 -1.74
N ASP A 218 8.92 5.85 -1.58
CA ASP A 218 9.81 6.39 -0.55
C ASP A 218 9.27 7.75 -0.12
N ALA A 219 8.97 7.91 1.16
CA ALA A 219 8.40 9.14 1.71
C ALA A 219 9.43 10.00 2.44
N GLY A 220 10.69 9.53 2.58
CA GLY A 220 11.72 10.25 3.33
C GLY A 220 11.23 10.67 4.72
N ASP A 221 11.24 11.98 4.99
CA ASP A 221 10.79 12.59 6.24
C ASP A 221 9.29 12.43 6.52
N LEU A 222 8.48 12.19 5.48
CA LEU A 222 7.04 11.99 5.59
C LEU A 222 6.66 10.54 5.92
N THR A 223 7.64 9.64 6.09
CA THR A 223 7.38 8.22 6.39
C THR A 223 6.52 8.09 7.66
N GLY A 224 5.35 7.48 7.52
CA GLY A 224 4.37 7.30 8.59
C GLY A 224 3.17 6.48 8.13
N PRO A 225 2.10 6.39 8.94
CA PRO A 225 0.89 5.62 8.60
C PRO A 225 0.28 5.95 7.24
N HIS A 226 0.32 7.23 6.85
CA HIS A 226 -0.20 7.73 5.58
C HIS A 226 0.87 7.93 4.50
N ALA A 227 2.06 7.33 4.66
CA ALA A 227 3.10 7.28 3.64
C ALA A 227 4.03 6.09 3.87
N LEU A 228 3.44 4.89 3.93
CA LEU A 228 4.15 3.63 4.14
C LEU A 228 5.07 3.34 2.94
N PRO A 229 6.36 3.05 3.18
CA PRO A 229 7.31 2.80 2.11
C PRO A 229 7.14 1.39 1.54
N ARG A 230 7.35 1.26 0.22
CA ARG A 230 7.25 -0.02 -0.47
C ARG A 230 8.52 -0.37 -1.24
N ALA A 231 8.67 -1.67 -1.49
CA ALA A 231 9.69 -2.21 -2.37
C ALA A 231 9.03 -2.62 -3.69
N HIS A 232 9.36 -1.90 -4.77
CA HIS A 232 8.98 -2.28 -6.14
C HIS A 232 9.42 -3.72 -6.44
N VAL A 233 8.59 -4.49 -7.14
CA VAL A 233 8.92 -5.84 -7.63
C VAL A 233 8.61 -5.94 -9.12
N ASP A 234 9.59 -6.41 -9.89
CA ASP A 234 9.48 -6.58 -11.35
C ASP A 234 9.92 -7.97 -11.84
N GLU A 235 9.88 -8.18 -13.16
CA GLU A 235 10.22 -9.45 -13.80
C GLU A 235 11.67 -9.89 -13.52
N LYS A 236 12.58 -8.95 -13.25
CA LYS A 236 14.00 -9.25 -12.98
C LYS A 236 14.21 -9.73 -11.55
N ASP A 237 13.27 -9.51 -10.63
CA ASP A 237 13.41 -9.89 -9.24
C ASP A 237 13.32 -11.41 -9.02
N THR A 238 14.50 -12.01 -8.93
CA THR A 238 14.74 -13.38 -8.49
C THR A 238 14.92 -13.47 -6.98
N ALA A 239 14.97 -14.70 -6.44
CA ALA A 239 15.21 -14.97 -5.03
C ALA A 239 16.41 -14.18 -4.42
N PRO A 240 17.59 -14.10 -5.05
CA PRO A 240 18.69 -13.26 -4.54
C PRO A 240 18.34 -11.77 -4.46
N ARG A 241 17.64 -11.23 -5.45
CA ARG A 241 17.25 -9.81 -5.48
C ARG A 241 16.19 -9.51 -4.42
N LEU A 242 15.20 -10.39 -4.25
CA LEU A 242 14.21 -10.28 -3.18
C LEU A 242 14.87 -10.36 -1.80
N ARG A 243 15.85 -11.25 -1.61
CA ARG A 243 16.61 -11.30 -0.35
C ARG A 243 17.37 -10.01 -0.08
N LEU A 244 18.02 -9.45 -1.10
CA LEU A 244 18.72 -8.17 -0.98
C LEU A 244 17.75 -7.04 -0.63
N LYS A 245 16.59 -6.96 -1.30
CA LYS A 245 15.55 -5.98 -1.00
C LYS A 245 15.04 -6.11 0.43
N GLN A 246 14.79 -7.34 0.89
CA GLN A 246 14.37 -7.62 2.27
C GLN A 246 15.40 -7.13 3.29
N LEU A 247 16.68 -7.43 3.08
CA LEU A 247 17.76 -7.04 3.99
C LEU A 247 17.97 -5.52 4.03
N LEU A 248 17.81 -4.85 2.89
CA LEU A 248 18.03 -3.40 2.78
C LEU A 248 16.78 -2.59 3.15
N HIS A 249 15.59 -3.19 3.25
CA HIS A 249 14.34 -2.48 3.53
C HIS A 249 14.39 -1.65 4.84
N PRO A 250 14.83 -2.20 5.99
CA PRO A 250 14.90 -1.42 7.22
C PRO A 250 16.00 -0.33 7.20
N LEU A 251 17.00 -0.48 6.32
CA LEU A 251 18.12 0.46 6.22
C LEU A 251 17.83 1.61 5.24
N ARG A 252 17.04 1.34 4.21
CA ARG A 252 16.67 2.31 3.17
C ARG A 252 15.44 3.12 3.52
N ARG A 253 14.71 2.73 4.57
CA ARG A 253 13.42 3.32 4.94
C ARG A 253 13.45 3.72 6.41
N ARG A 254 12.87 4.88 6.71
CA ARG A 254 12.73 5.33 8.10
C ARG A 254 11.73 4.45 8.86
N GLY A 255 11.95 4.33 10.16
CA GLY A 255 11.03 3.66 11.07
C GLY A 255 9.72 4.44 11.20
N LEU A 256 8.65 3.74 11.59
CA LEU A 256 7.37 4.36 11.89
C LEU A 256 7.41 4.93 13.31
N THR A 257 7.07 6.21 13.45
CA THR A 257 6.94 6.89 14.75
C THR A 257 5.54 6.75 15.35
N GLU A 258 4.55 6.43 14.52
CA GLU A 258 3.15 6.20 14.90
C GLU A 258 2.61 4.96 14.18
N GLU A 259 1.76 4.18 14.87
CA GLU A 259 1.05 3.05 14.28
C GLU A 259 -0.26 3.51 13.61
N PRO A 260 -0.67 2.93 12.47
CA PRO A 260 -1.93 3.29 11.81
C PRO A 260 -3.15 2.99 12.69
N VAL A 261 -4.09 3.94 12.75
CA VAL A 261 -5.38 3.72 13.44
C VAL A 261 -6.31 2.93 12.52
N LEU A 262 -6.38 1.62 12.73
CA LEU A 262 -7.28 0.75 11.98
C LEU A 262 -8.58 0.57 12.77
N PRO A 263 -9.76 0.70 12.14
CA PRO A 263 -11.00 0.35 12.80
C PRO A 263 -10.97 -1.14 13.19
N ASN A 264 -11.44 -1.44 14.40
CA ASN A 264 -11.61 -2.83 14.84
C ASN A 264 -12.61 -3.52 13.90
N ALA A 265 -12.11 -4.33 12.96
CA ALA A 265 -12.97 -5.22 12.20
C ALA A 265 -13.47 -6.30 13.15
N THR A 266 -14.76 -6.30 13.46
CA THR A 266 -15.45 -7.48 13.98
C THR A 266 -15.33 -8.58 12.92
N TRP A 267 -14.36 -9.47 13.10
CA TRP A 267 -14.30 -10.70 12.35
C TRP A 267 -15.40 -11.61 12.91
N GLU A 268 -16.43 -11.88 12.12
CA GLU A 268 -17.25 -13.08 12.36
C GLU A 268 -16.50 -14.22 11.67
N ALA A 269 -15.80 -15.05 12.45
CA ALA A 269 -15.28 -16.31 11.93
C ALA A 269 -16.48 -17.18 11.57
N GLY A 270 -16.70 -17.38 10.26
CA GLY A 270 -17.61 -18.40 9.76
C GLY A 270 -17.13 -19.77 10.25
N ARG A 271 -18.01 -20.42 11.02
CA ARG A 271 -18.04 -21.88 11.21
C ARG A 271 -18.59 -22.54 9.96
#